data_AF-A0A2D9TA64-F1
#
_entry.id   AF-A0A2D9TA64-F1
#
_cell.length_a   1.000
_cell.length_b   1.000
_cell.length_c   1.000
_cell.angle_alpha   90.00
_cell.angle_beta   90.00
_cell.angle_gamma   90.00
#
_symmetry.space_group_name_H-M   'P 1'
#
loop_
_entity.id
_entity.type
_entity.pdbx_description
1 polymer ?
#
loop_
_entity_poly.entity_id
_entity_poly.type
_entity_poly.pdbx_seq_one_letter_code
_entity_poly.pdbx_strand_id
1 'polypeptide(L)'
;MSESDVAKYLDTFPNWLRNLGHDAEELSELLTESTVAQDAREAVAGGLNYLFKSLDLIPDGIDDIGYLDDAFVLRVAADLASNEDTGEANADMLKTINRLSEESEMIKEFLGKDYGRLEAYVRGLRNGAARGRSVDDILRDEDVRKALLSDVVGFAKSYESPSFSREEKNLIKLKAFFDAKLPQ
;
A
#
# COMPACT_ATOMS: atom_id res chain seq x y z
N MET A 1 19.89 8.73 10.89
CA MET A 1 19.65 7.29 10.76
C MET A 1 20.90 6.62 11.26
N SER A 2 20.79 5.80 12.30
CA SER A 2 21.93 5.03 12.82
C SER A 2 22.20 3.81 11.92
N GLU A 3 23.39 3.21 12.04
CA GLU A 3 23.71 1.97 11.30
C GLU A 3 22.72 0.83 11.61
N SER A 4 22.21 0.74 12.85
CA SER A 4 21.18 -0.25 13.21
C SER A 4 19.85 0.02 12.52
N ASP A 5 19.47 1.29 12.31
CA ASP A 5 18.25 1.64 11.59
C ASP A 5 18.39 1.27 10.10
N VAL A 6 19.55 1.53 9.50
CA VAL A 6 19.85 1.17 8.10
C VAL A 6 19.68 -0.34 7.90
N ALA A 7 20.28 -1.16 8.76
CA ALA A 7 20.18 -2.62 8.66
C ALA A 7 18.73 -3.12 8.77
N LYS A 8 17.97 -2.58 9.73
CA LYS A 8 16.55 -2.87 9.92
C LYS A 8 15.75 -2.66 8.63
N TYR A 9 15.85 -1.50 7.99
CA TYR A 9 15.10 -1.22 6.76
C TYR A 9 15.56 -2.10 5.58
N LEU A 10 16.86 -2.33 5.44
CA LEU A 10 17.43 -3.19 4.39
C LEU A 10 17.05 -4.67 4.55
N ASP A 11 16.70 -5.10 5.76
CA ASP A 11 16.17 -6.44 6.02
C ASP A 11 14.66 -6.53 5.81
N THR A 12 13.90 -5.50 6.20
CA THR A 12 12.43 -5.52 6.12
C THR A 12 11.88 -5.24 4.73
N PHE A 13 12.34 -4.19 4.04
CA PHE A 13 11.76 -3.77 2.76
C PHE A 13 11.80 -4.85 1.65
N PRO A 14 12.86 -5.68 1.53
CA PRO A 14 12.83 -6.82 0.61
C PRO A 14 11.78 -7.86 0.95
N ASN A 15 11.45 -8.06 2.23
CA ASN A 15 10.38 -8.96 2.63
C ASN A 15 9.02 -8.41 2.22
N TRP A 16 8.81 -7.10 2.34
CA TRP A 16 7.58 -6.45 1.88
C TRP A 16 7.42 -6.56 0.37
N LEU A 17 8.48 -6.34 -0.39
CA LEU A 17 8.47 -6.55 -1.84
C LEU A 17 8.15 -8.01 -2.20
N ARG A 18 8.71 -8.99 -1.49
CA ARG A 18 8.41 -10.41 -1.73
C ARG A 18 6.96 -10.78 -1.47
N ASN A 19 6.32 -10.12 -0.49
CA ASN A 19 4.95 -10.42 -0.08
C ASN A 19 3.92 -9.47 -0.69
N LEU A 20 4.32 -8.50 -1.52
CA LEU A 20 3.43 -7.45 -2.03
C LEU A 20 2.15 -7.99 -2.69
N GLY A 21 2.28 -9.00 -3.55
CA GLY A 21 1.13 -9.65 -4.18
C GLY A 21 0.18 -10.31 -3.17
N HIS A 22 0.74 -10.97 -2.16
CA HIS A 22 -0.03 -11.62 -1.10
C HIS A 22 -0.71 -10.60 -0.18
N ASP A 23 0.00 -9.54 0.23
CA ASP A 23 -0.56 -8.43 1.01
C ASP A 23 -1.74 -7.77 0.26
N ALA A 24 -1.63 -7.60 -1.06
CA ALA A 24 -2.72 -7.06 -1.89
C ALA A 24 -3.93 -8.01 -1.96
N GLU A 25 -3.71 -9.32 -2.12
CA GLU A 25 -4.79 -10.32 -2.10
C GLU A 25 -5.52 -10.34 -0.76
N GLU A 26 -4.80 -10.42 0.36
CA GLU A 26 -5.41 -10.45 1.70
C GLU A 26 -6.20 -9.16 1.99
N LEU A 27 -5.68 -7.99 1.59
CA LEU A 27 -6.42 -6.73 1.74
C LEU A 27 -7.68 -6.69 0.85
N SER A 28 -7.65 -7.33 -0.33
CA SER A 28 -8.78 -7.32 -1.25
C SER A 28 -10.02 -8.05 -0.71
N GLU A 29 -9.84 -9.00 0.22
CA GLU A 29 -10.93 -9.72 0.88
C GLU A 29 -11.87 -8.78 1.63
N LEU A 30 -11.35 -7.67 2.19
CA LEU A 30 -12.18 -6.68 2.88
C LEU A 30 -13.21 -6.02 1.96
N LEU A 31 -12.96 -6.01 0.64
CA LEU A 31 -13.88 -5.43 -0.32
C LEU A 31 -15.03 -6.37 -0.66
N THR A 32 -14.92 -7.68 -0.39
CA THR A 32 -15.96 -8.67 -0.69
C THR A 32 -17.09 -8.67 0.33
N GLU A 33 -16.81 -8.24 1.55
CA GLU A 33 -17.77 -8.24 2.66
C GLU A 33 -18.40 -6.85 2.84
N SER A 34 -19.72 -6.76 2.66
CA SER A 34 -20.46 -5.50 2.84
C SER A 34 -20.66 -5.11 4.30
N THR A 35 -20.36 -6.02 5.23
CA THR A 35 -20.46 -5.80 6.68
C THR A 35 -19.22 -5.10 7.27
N VAL A 36 -18.13 -5.04 6.51
CA VAL A 36 -16.99 -4.16 6.83
C VAL A 36 -17.43 -2.72 6.59
N ALA A 37 -17.12 -1.83 7.54
CA ALA A 37 -17.60 -0.45 7.46
C ALA A 37 -17.04 0.27 6.23
N GLN A 38 -17.80 1.26 5.74
CA GLN A 38 -17.50 1.96 4.49
C GLN A 38 -16.13 2.64 4.53
N ASP A 39 -15.79 3.36 5.59
CA ASP A 39 -14.54 4.14 5.65
C ASP A 39 -13.28 3.25 5.61
N ALA A 40 -13.33 2.08 6.25
CA ALA A 40 -12.27 1.08 6.17
C ALA A 40 -12.14 0.52 4.75
N ARG A 41 -13.27 0.21 4.09
CA ARG A 41 -13.28 -0.27 2.69
C ARG A 41 -12.78 0.81 1.72
N GLU A 42 -13.11 2.08 1.93
CA GLU A 42 -12.63 3.19 1.11
C GLU A 42 -11.11 3.35 1.21
N ALA A 43 -10.55 3.27 2.42
CA ALA A 43 -9.10 3.34 2.64
C ALA A 43 -8.38 2.21 1.87
N VAL A 44 -8.87 0.98 2.02
CA VAL A 44 -8.30 -0.22 1.39
C VAL A 44 -8.47 -0.19 -0.13
N ALA A 45 -9.66 0.18 -0.62
CA ALA A 45 -9.91 0.32 -2.05
C ALA A 45 -9.02 1.40 -2.68
N GLY A 46 -8.79 2.52 -2.00
CA GLY A 46 -7.85 3.56 -2.45
C GLY A 46 -6.43 3.03 -2.60
N GLY A 47 -5.93 2.31 -1.58
CA GLY A 47 -4.60 1.69 -1.62
C GLY A 47 -4.46 0.62 -2.69
N LEU A 48 -5.43 -0.29 -2.83
CA LEU A 48 -5.41 -1.34 -3.86
C LEU A 48 -5.54 -0.77 -5.27
N ASN A 49 -6.34 0.28 -5.46
CA ASN A 49 -6.49 0.91 -6.76
C ASN A 49 -5.21 1.65 -7.19
N TYR A 50 -4.40 2.11 -6.23
CA TYR A 50 -3.11 2.76 -6.50
C TYR A 50 -2.10 1.83 -7.20
N LEU A 51 -2.08 0.53 -6.87
CA LEU A 51 -1.26 -0.50 -7.54
C LEU A 51 -1.41 -0.53 -9.07
N PHE A 52 -2.50 0.06 -9.59
CA PHE A 52 -2.85 0.05 -11.01
C PHE A 52 -2.81 1.43 -11.65
N LYS A 53 -2.32 2.44 -10.91
CA LYS A 53 -2.16 3.78 -11.44
C LYS A 53 -1.08 3.77 -12.53
N SER A 54 -1.20 4.67 -13.49
CA SER A 54 -0.22 4.81 -14.57
C SER A 54 0.98 5.69 -14.19
N LEU A 55 0.90 6.36 -13.03
CA LEU A 55 1.87 7.32 -12.53
C LEU A 55 2.06 7.11 -11.03
N ASP A 56 3.08 6.34 -10.71
CA ASP A 56 3.50 6.05 -9.35
C ASP A 56 4.35 7.18 -8.78
N LEU A 57 4.49 7.20 -7.46
CA LEU A 57 5.44 8.07 -6.78
C LEU A 57 6.86 7.69 -7.23
N ILE A 58 7.10 6.39 -7.42
CA ILE A 58 8.38 5.85 -7.88
C ILE A 58 8.12 4.95 -9.09
N PRO A 59 8.60 5.32 -10.29
CA PRO A 59 8.43 4.46 -11.46
C PRO A 59 9.03 3.06 -11.24
N ASP A 60 8.26 2.02 -11.58
CA ASP A 60 8.61 0.59 -11.36
C ASP A 60 9.99 0.18 -11.87
N GLY A 61 10.46 0.79 -12.96
CA GLY A 61 11.75 0.48 -13.60
C GLY A 61 12.99 1.04 -12.89
N ILE A 62 12.84 1.72 -11.75
CA ILE A 62 13.96 2.37 -11.06
C ILE A 62 14.54 1.44 -9.97
N ASP A 63 15.78 1.00 -10.22
CA ASP A 63 16.76 0.51 -9.23
C ASP A 63 16.18 -0.36 -8.09
N ASP A 64 15.34 -1.35 -8.42
CA ASP A 64 14.70 -2.29 -7.47
C ASP A 64 13.80 -1.64 -6.38
N ILE A 65 13.59 -0.33 -6.43
CA ILE A 65 12.82 0.43 -5.42
C ILE A 65 11.42 0.85 -5.89
N GLY A 66 11.11 0.64 -7.18
CA GLY A 66 9.85 1.04 -7.81
C GLY A 66 8.63 0.64 -6.97
N TYR A 67 8.41 -0.66 -6.81
CA TYR A 67 7.32 -1.23 -6.03
C TYR A 67 7.35 -0.99 -4.50
N LEU A 68 8.34 -0.26 -3.96
CA LEU A 68 8.33 0.05 -2.52
C LEU A 68 7.30 1.11 -2.17
N ASP A 69 6.95 1.99 -3.09
CA ASP A 69 5.87 2.94 -2.84
C ASP A 69 4.52 2.24 -2.74
N ASP A 70 4.22 1.27 -3.60
CA ASP A 70 3.07 0.38 -3.49
C ASP A 70 3.01 -0.33 -2.14
N ALA A 71 4.14 -0.95 -1.75
CA ALA A 71 4.23 -1.65 -0.47
C ALA A 71 3.99 -0.70 0.72
N PHE A 72 4.42 0.56 0.62
CA PHE A 72 4.18 1.57 1.64
C PHE A 72 2.72 2.03 1.64
N VAL A 73 2.16 2.27 0.46
CA VAL A 73 0.77 2.71 0.28
C VAL A 73 -0.20 1.67 0.87
N LEU A 74 0.00 0.38 0.64
CA LEU A 74 -0.86 -0.67 1.20
C LEU A 74 -0.82 -0.69 2.74
N ARG A 75 0.36 -0.52 3.34
CA ARG A 75 0.53 -0.48 4.81
C ARG A 75 -0.13 0.75 5.43
N VAL A 76 0.06 1.91 4.81
CA VAL A 76 -0.60 3.15 5.25
C VAL A 76 -2.12 3.07 5.03
N ALA A 77 -2.59 2.44 3.95
CA ALA A 77 -4.03 2.21 3.74
C ALA A 77 -4.63 1.29 4.81
N ALA A 78 -3.89 0.24 5.21
CA ALA A 78 -4.27 -0.64 6.31
C ALA A 78 -4.27 0.09 7.65
N ASP A 79 -3.28 0.92 7.94
CA ASP A 79 -3.25 1.77 9.13
C ASP A 79 -4.46 2.72 9.18
N LEU A 80 -4.74 3.41 8.07
CA LEU A 80 -5.93 4.25 7.95
C LEU A 80 -7.20 3.44 8.20
N ALA A 81 -7.34 2.26 7.61
CA ALA A 81 -8.50 1.40 7.84
C ALA A 81 -8.62 0.91 9.29
N SER A 82 -7.49 0.61 9.95
CA SER A 82 -7.43 0.16 11.34
C SER A 82 -7.85 1.23 12.35
N ASN A 83 -7.71 2.50 11.97
CA ASN A 83 -8.08 3.65 12.79
C ASN A 83 -9.55 4.09 12.58
N GLU A 84 -10.28 3.48 11.64
CA GLU A 84 -11.73 3.67 11.45
C GLU A 84 -12.52 2.56 12.18
N ASP A 85 -13.85 2.64 12.14
CA ASP A 85 -14.70 1.50 12.48
C ASP A 85 -14.48 0.37 11.46
N THR A 86 -14.09 -0.82 11.90
CA THR A 86 -13.91 -1.99 11.03
C THR A 86 -15.21 -2.75 10.78
N GLY A 87 -16.31 -2.38 11.43
CA GLY A 87 -17.59 -3.08 11.34
C GLY A 87 -17.49 -4.54 11.79
N GLU A 88 -18.11 -5.46 11.03
CA GLU A 88 -18.09 -6.89 11.33
C GLU A 88 -16.98 -7.65 10.57
N ALA A 89 -15.83 -7.00 10.35
CA ALA A 89 -14.66 -7.67 9.78
C ALA A 89 -14.32 -8.95 10.58
N ASN A 90 -14.09 -10.05 9.86
CA ASN A 90 -13.77 -11.32 10.50
C ASN A 90 -12.34 -11.32 11.08
N ALA A 91 -12.00 -12.38 11.83
CA ALA A 91 -10.72 -12.47 12.52
C ALA A 91 -9.50 -12.45 11.57
N ASP A 92 -9.62 -13.02 10.36
CA ASP A 92 -8.53 -13.06 9.38
C ASP A 92 -8.33 -11.68 8.76
N MET A 93 -9.41 -10.98 8.40
CA MET A 93 -9.35 -9.59 7.90
C MET A 93 -8.73 -8.65 8.93
N LEU A 94 -9.16 -8.73 10.20
CA LEU A 94 -8.59 -7.93 11.28
C LEU A 94 -7.11 -8.22 11.51
N LYS A 95 -6.71 -9.49 11.39
CA LYS A 95 -5.31 -9.89 11.50
C LYS A 95 -4.47 -9.28 10.37
N THR A 96 -4.96 -9.28 9.14
CA THR A 96 -4.29 -8.64 7.99
C THR A 96 -4.15 -7.13 8.20
N ILE A 97 -5.25 -6.46 8.54
CA ILE A 97 -5.26 -5.00 8.80
C ILE A 97 -4.26 -4.65 9.89
N ASN A 98 -4.31 -5.34 11.04
CA ASN A 98 -3.45 -5.04 12.17
C ASN A 98 -1.98 -5.29 11.86
N ARG A 99 -1.64 -6.39 11.17
CA ARG A 99 -0.27 -6.69 10.76
C ARG A 99 0.30 -5.57 9.89
N LEU A 100 -0.43 -5.16 8.85
CA LEU A 100 0.04 -4.14 7.91
C LEU A 100 0.04 -2.73 8.54
N SER A 101 -0.93 -2.45 9.42
CA SER A 101 -0.99 -1.23 10.22
C SER A 101 0.23 -1.11 11.14
N GLU A 102 0.58 -2.15 11.89
CA GLU A 102 1.78 -2.19 12.74
C GLU A 102 3.08 -2.00 11.93
N GLU A 103 3.15 -2.58 10.72
CA GLU A 103 4.28 -2.39 9.81
C GLU A 103 4.41 -0.93 9.32
N SER A 104 3.32 -0.15 9.31
CA SER A 104 3.33 1.25 8.88
C SER A 104 4.12 2.17 9.83
N GLU A 105 4.27 1.80 11.11
CA GLU A 105 5.09 2.54 12.07
C GLU A 105 6.57 2.55 11.65
N MET A 106 7.04 1.51 10.96
CA MET A 106 8.39 1.50 10.39
C MET A 106 8.53 2.50 9.23
N ILE A 107 7.48 2.70 8.43
CA ILE A 107 7.46 3.72 7.36
C ILE A 107 7.51 5.11 7.97
N LYS A 108 6.78 5.34 9.06
CA LYS A 108 6.76 6.60 9.79
C LYS A 108 8.13 6.94 10.37
N GLU A 109 8.79 5.97 11.00
CA GLU A 109 10.16 6.10 11.48
C GLU A 109 11.14 6.38 10.32
N PHE A 110 10.99 5.65 9.21
CA PHE A 110 11.86 5.78 8.04
C PHE A 110 11.72 7.17 7.38
N LEU A 111 10.51 7.61 7.05
CA LEU A 111 10.26 8.87 6.34
C LEU A 111 10.34 10.10 7.26
N GLY A 112 10.13 9.93 8.57
CA GLY A 112 10.17 11.02 9.54
C GLY A 112 9.21 12.14 9.16
N LYS A 113 9.74 13.33 8.85
CA LYS A 113 8.95 14.53 8.50
C LYS A 113 8.04 14.32 7.28
N ASP A 114 8.40 13.42 6.36
CA ASP A 114 7.68 13.22 5.11
C ASP A 114 6.53 12.22 5.25
N TYR A 115 6.46 11.49 6.37
CA TYR A 115 5.38 10.52 6.60
C TYR A 115 4.00 11.16 6.56
N GLY A 116 3.81 12.33 7.20
CA GLY A 116 2.50 13.00 7.19
C GLY A 116 2.03 13.38 5.78
N ARG A 117 2.97 13.66 4.85
CA ARG A 117 2.65 13.91 3.44
C ARG A 117 2.23 12.62 2.73
N LEU A 118 2.89 11.49 3.03
CA LEU A 118 2.49 10.18 2.50
C LEU A 118 1.12 9.78 3.03
N GLU A 119 0.88 9.90 4.33
CA GLU A 119 -0.40 9.59 4.96
C GLU A 119 -1.54 10.42 4.35
N ALA A 120 -1.33 11.74 4.20
CA ALA A 120 -2.30 12.62 3.56
C ALA A 120 -2.55 12.24 2.08
N TYR A 121 -1.48 11.86 1.36
CA TYR A 121 -1.60 11.38 -0.01
C TYR A 121 -2.45 10.10 -0.10
N VAL A 122 -2.17 9.10 0.75
CA VAL A 122 -2.91 7.82 0.78
C VAL A 122 -4.36 8.03 1.20
N ARG A 123 -4.61 8.90 2.19
CA ARG A 123 -5.97 9.32 2.57
C ARG A 123 -6.72 9.96 1.39
N GLY A 124 -6.01 10.75 0.58
CA GLY A 124 -6.54 11.35 -0.64
C GLY A 124 -6.92 10.34 -1.74
N LEU A 125 -6.33 9.14 -1.75
CA LEU A 125 -6.65 8.09 -2.73
C LEU A 125 -8.11 7.62 -2.64
N ARG A 126 -8.80 7.83 -1.50
CA ARG A 126 -10.25 7.60 -1.36
C ARG A 126 -11.07 8.38 -2.39
N ASN A 127 -10.55 9.50 -2.89
CA ASN A 127 -11.19 10.34 -3.91
C ASN A 127 -10.57 10.16 -5.32
N GLY A 128 -9.63 9.22 -5.46
CA GLY A 128 -8.88 8.99 -6.68
C GLY A 128 -9.56 8.01 -7.64
N ALA A 129 -8.98 7.92 -8.84
CA ALA A 129 -9.33 6.91 -9.82
C ALA A 129 -8.06 6.37 -10.50
N ALA A 130 -8.06 5.08 -10.83
CA ALA A 130 -7.03 4.41 -11.61
C ALA A 130 -7.71 3.47 -12.60
N ARG A 131 -7.14 3.28 -13.79
CA ARG A 131 -7.73 2.47 -14.88
C ARG A 131 -9.22 2.74 -15.16
N GLY A 132 -9.67 3.99 -14.99
CA GLY A 132 -11.05 4.39 -15.22
C GLY A 132 -12.06 3.98 -14.14
N ARG A 133 -11.61 3.47 -12.98
CA ARG A 133 -12.46 3.16 -11.81
C ARG A 133 -12.13 4.09 -10.64
N SER A 134 -13.14 4.75 -10.09
CA SER A 134 -13.03 5.46 -8.81
C SER A 134 -13.25 4.51 -7.63
N VAL A 135 -12.87 4.92 -6.42
CA VAL A 135 -13.17 4.15 -5.20
C VAL A 135 -14.68 4.01 -4.99
N ASP A 136 -15.46 5.06 -5.29
CA ASP A 136 -16.92 5.02 -5.19
C ASP A 136 -17.51 3.95 -6.12
N ASP A 137 -17.02 3.86 -7.37
CA ASP A 137 -17.43 2.83 -8.33
C ASP A 137 -17.10 1.43 -7.80
N ILE A 138 -15.89 1.23 -7.26
CA ILE A 138 -15.45 -0.05 -6.68
C ILE A 138 -16.37 -0.51 -5.54
N LEU A 139 -16.85 0.40 -4.71
CA LEU A 139 -17.68 0.04 -3.56
C LEU A 139 -19.15 -0.16 -3.94
N ARG A 140 -19.66 0.59 -4.93
CA ARG A 140 -21.08 0.58 -5.31
C ARG A 140 -21.42 -0.39 -6.43
N ASP A 141 -20.51 -0.62 -7.36
CA ASP A 141 -20.72 -1.47 -8.54
C ASP A 141 -20.00 -2.82 -8.37
N GLU A 142 -20.77 -3.91 -8.39
CA GLU A 142 -20.24 -5.25 -8.21
C GLU A 142 -19.33 -5.69 -9.37
N ASP A 143 -19.61 -5.27 -10.60
CA ASP A 143 -18.81 -5.63 -11.77
C ASP A 143 -17.48 -4.87 -11.77
N VAL A 144 -17.49 -3.58 -11.39
CA VAL A 144 -16.26 -2.80 -11.19
C VAL A 144 -15.42 -3.40 -10.07
N ARG A 145 -16.05 -3.80 -8.96
CA ARG A 145 -15.37 -4.48 -7.86
C ARG A 145 -14.74 -5.80 -8.32
N LYS A 146 -15.48 -6.65 -9.02
CA LYS A 146 -14.96 -7.92 -9.57
C LYS A 146 -13.78 -7.70 -10.51
N ALA A 147 -13.82 -6.64 -11.33
CA ALA A 147 -12.71 -6.28 -12.20
C ALA A 147 -11.45 -5.91 -11.40
N LEU A 148 -11.57 -5.12 -10.33
CA LEU A 148 -10.45 -4.83 -9.42
C LEU A 148 -9.91 -6.12 -8.77
N LEU A 149 -10.78 -6.97 -8.21
CA LEU A 149 -10.36 -8.21 -7.56
C LEU A 149 -9.64 -9.14 -8.55
N SER A 150 -10.13 -9.23 -9.79
CA SER A 150 -9.47 -9.98 -10.86
C SER A 150 -8.10 -9.40 -11.22
N ASP A 151 -7.96 -8.08 -11.25
CA ASP A 151 -6.68 -7.42 -11.48
C ASP A 151 -5.69 -7.70 -10.34
N VAL A 152 -6.14 -7.67 -9.07
CA VAL A 152 -5.31 -7.99 -7.90
C VAL A 152 -4.81 -9.43 -7.97
N VAL A 153 -5.68 -10.39 -8.24
CA VAL A 153 -5.28 -11.80 -8.41
C VAL A 153 -4.34 -11.96 -9.61
N GLY A 154 -4.57 -11.23 -10.70
CA GLY A 154 -3.68 -11.23 -11.87
C GLY A 154 -2.30 -10.66 -11.53
N PHE A 155 -2.25 -9.56 -10.80
CA PHE A 155 -1.03 -8.96 -10.29
C PHE A 155 -0.29 -9.94 -9.38
N ALA A 156 -0.92 -10.46 -8.32
CA ALA A 156 -0.27 -11.36 -7.37
C ALA A 156 0.32 -12.62 -8.02
N LYS A 157 -0.34 -13.16 -9.06
CA LYS A 157 0.15 -14.32 -9.82
C LYS A 157 1.31 -14.03 -10.77
N SER A 158 1.37 -12.83 -11.32
CA SER A 158 2.36 -12.45 -12.34
C SER A 158 3.48 -11.57 -11.79
N TYR A 159 3.31 -11.06 -10.57
CA TYR A 159 4.27 -10.19 -9.91
C TYR A 159 5.52 -10.97 -9.55
N GLU A 160 6.65 -10.50 -10.08
CA GLU A 160 7.98 -10.98 -9.75
C GLU A 160 8.67 -9.94 -8.88
N SER A 161 8.90 -10.28 -7.61
CA SER A 161 9.60 -9.37 -6.70
C SER A 161 10.97 -8.98 -7.28
N PRO A 162 11.28 -7.68 -7.36
CA PRO A 162 12.58 -7.23 -7.84
C PRO A 162 13.69 -7.68 -6.88
N SER A 163 14.92 -7.77 -7.41
CA SER A 163 16.09 -8.12 -6.63
C SER A 163 16.57 -6.92 -5.82
N PHE A 164 15.94 -6.62 -4.70
CA PHE A 164 16.35 -5.50 -3.85
C PHE A 164 17.78 -5.70 -3.32
N SER A 165 18.72 -4.92 -3.85
CA SER A 165 20.09 -4.88 -3.37
C SER A 165 20.16 -4.25 -1.97
N ARG A 166 20.83 -4.92 -1.04
CA ARG A 166 20.97 -4.49 0.36
C ARG A 166 22.02 -3.38 0.49
N GLU A 167 21.76 -2.25 -0.16
CA GLU A 167 22.66 -1.12 -0.23
C GLU A 167 22.00 0.13 0.35
N GLU A 168 22.68 0.83 1.26
CA GLU A 168 22.18 2.05 1.90
C GLU A 168 21.77 3.13 0.88
N LYS A 169 22.44 3.18 -0.28
CA LYS A 169 22.11 4.11 -1.36
C LYS A 169 20.66 3.98 -1.83
N ASN A 170 20.07 2.79 -1.76
CA ASN A 170 18.68 2.55 -2.17
C ASN A 170 17.71 3.20 -1.17
N LEU A 171 18.01 3.16 0.13
CA LEU A 171 17.24 3.87 1.15
C LEU A 171 17.30 5.39 0.97
N ILE A 172 18.49 5.91 0.64
CA ILE A 172 18.68 7.34 0.38
C ILE A 172 17.87 7.76 -0.85
N LYS A 173 17.94 6.99 -1.95
CA LYS A 173 17.14 7.23 -3.15
C LYS A 173 15.64 7.19 -2.85
N LEU A 174 15.18 6.18 -2.13
CA LEU A 174 13.78 6.01 -1.74
C LEU A 174 13.25 7.25 -1.01
N LYS A 175 13.98 7.74 0.00
CA LYS A 175 13.61 8.99 0.71
C LYS A 175 13.58 10.19 -0.23
N ALA A 176 14.58 10.33 -1.09
CA ALA A 176 14.65 11.45 -2.04
C ALA A 176 13.45 11.44 -3.01
N PHE A 177 13.00 10.27 -3.46
CA PHE A 177 11.79 10.17 -4.29
C PHE A 177 10.54 10.62 -3.52
N PHE A 178 10.32 10.13 -2.31
CA PHE A 178 9.16 10.56 -1.51
C PHE A 178 9.18 12.06 -1.22
N ASP A 179 10.32 12.63 -0.82
CA ASP A 179 10.45 14.06 -0.58
C ASP A 179 10.10 14.89 -1.84
N ALA A 180 10.56 14.45 -3.01
CA ALA A 180 10.34 15.15 -4.27
C ALA A 180 8.93 14.95 -4.87
N LYS A 181 8.28 13.81 -4.64
CA LYS A 181 7.09 13.38 -5.37
C LYS A 181 5.80 13.54 -4.58
N LEU A 182 5.87 13.50 -3.25
CA LEU A 182 4.71 13.74 -2.42
C LEU A 182 4.23 15.20 -2.61
N PRO A 183 2.92 15.46 -2.64
CA PRO A 183 2.39 16.83 -2.64
C PRO A 183 2.88 17.65 -1.44
N GLN A 184 2.90 18.98 -1.60
CA GLN A 184 3.20 19.96 -0.55
C GLN A 184 1.94 20.35 0.21
#